data_AF-A0A6G6AEI0-F1
#
_entry.id   AF-A0A6G6AEI0-F1
#
_cell.length_a   1.000
_cell.length_b   1.000
_cell.length_c   1.000
_cell.angle_alpha   90.00
_cell.angle_beta   90.00
_cell.angle_gamma   90.00
#
_symmetry.space_group_name_H-M   'P 1'
#
loop_
_entity.id
_entity.type
_entity.pdbx_description
1 polymer ?
#
loop_
_entity_poly.entity_id
_entity_poly.type
_entity_poly.pdbx_seq_one_letter_code
_entity_poly.pdbx_strand_id
1 'polypeptide(L)'
;FHFVLSIGAIIGLLCFIIFTQRLLMGTIFSNKLVLFIIPIFISAVFLTFIPMHFLGFTPLPRRIPDYADEMWGWNYLCTIGSTMMLLLKLIIVVFISL
;
A
#
# COMPACT_ATOMS: atom_id res chain seq x y z
N PHE A 1 -1.87 -5.79 12.40
CA PHE A 1 -3.19 -5.42 11.82
C PHE A 1 -3.06 -4.88 10.40
N HIS A 2 -2.08 -4.01 10.11
CA HIS A 2 -1.91 -3.41 8.78
C HIS A 2 -1.90 -4.42 7.63
N PHE A 3 -1.14 -5.51 7.72
CA PHE A 3 -1.14 -6.56 6.69
C PHE A 3 -2.53 -7.13 6.37
N VAL A 4 -3.35 -7.40 7.40
CA VAL A 4 -4.70 -7.95 7.22
C VAL A 4 -5.60 -6.93 6.52
N LEU A 5 -5.52 -5.65 6.91
CA LEU A 5 -6.32 -4.60 6.30
C LEU A 5 -5.84 -4.27 4.88
N SER A 6 -4.53 -4.17 4.66
CA SER A 6 -3.94 -3.75 3.39
C SER A 6 -3.98 -4.85 2.33
N ILE A 7 -3.67 -6.09 2.69
CA ILE A 7 -3.67 -7.22 1.73
C ILE A 7 -5.06 -7.85 1.65
N GLY A 8 -5.81 -7.92 2.75
CA GLY A 8 -7.15 -8.48 2.74
C GLY A 8 -8.18 -7.49 2.22
N ALA A 9 -8.50 -6.48 3.03
CA ALA A 9 -9.63 -5.59 2.76
C ALA A 9 -9.41 -4.69 1.53
N ILE A 10 -8.24 -4.05 1.40
CA ILE A 10 -7.99 -3.09 0.30
C ILE A 10 -7.90 -3.81 -1.05
N ILE A 11 -7.23 -4.97 -1.15
CA ILE A 11 -7.19 -5.74 -2.41
C ILE A 11 -8.59 -6.24 -2.78
N GLY A 12 -9.38 -6.70 -1.79
CA GLY A 12 -10.77 -7.07 -2.02
C GLY A 12 -11.61 -5.91 -2.58
N LEU A 13 -11.45 -4.71 -2.02
CA LEU A 13 -12.10 -3.50 -2.50
C LEU A 13 -11.66 -3.12 -3.94
N LEU A 14 -10.35 -3.20 -4.24
CA LEU A 14 -9.84 -2.93 -5.59
C LEU A 14 -10.39 -3.93 -6.62
N CYS A 15 -10.45 -5.21 -6.27
CA CYS A 15 -11.03 -6.25 -7.12
C CYS A 15 -12.52 -5.98 -7.39
N PHE A 16 -13.27 -5.63 -6.35
CA PHE A 16 -14.68 -5.29 -6.47
C PHE A 16 -14.92 -4.08 -7.38
N ILE A 17 -14.11 -3.02 -7.26
CA ILE A 17 -14.22 -1.83 -8.10
C ILE A 17 -13.93 -2.18 -9.56
N ILE A 18 -12.81 -2.86 -9.86
CA ILE A 18 -12.43 -3.23 -11.22
C ILE A 18 -13.49 -4.14 -11.86
N PHE A 19 -14.01 -5.11 -11.10
CA PHE A 19 -15.07 -6.01 -11.56
C PHE A 19 -16.36 -5.24 -11.89
N THR A 20 -16.81 -4.39 -10.97
CA THR A 20 -18.05 -3.61 -11.13
C THR A 20 -17.94 -2.62 -12.28
N GLN A 21 -16.81 -1.93 -12.43
CA GLN A 21 -16.55 -1.03 -13.55
C GLN A 21 -16.61 -1.78 -14.88
N ARG A 22 -15.96 -2.96 -14.97
CA ARG A 22 -15.99 -3.79 -16.18
C ARG A 22 -17.40 -4.26 -16.54
N LEU A 23 -18.23 -4.54 -15.54
CA LEU A 23 -19.60 -5.00 -15.71
C LEU A 23 -20.57 -3.89 -16.12
N LEU A 24 -20.47 -2.70 -15.50
CA LEU A 24 -21.43 -1.60 -15.68
C LEU A 24 -21.06 -0.61 -16.80
N MET A 25 -19.78 -0.30 -16.97
CA MET A 25 -19.30 0.75 -17.88
C MET A 25 -18.48 0.22 -19.06
N GLY A 26 -18.26 -1.10 -19.13
CA GLY A 26 -17.30 -1.70 -20.05
C GLY A 26 -15.85 -1.57 -19.56
N THR A 27 -14.86 -1.77 -20.44
CA THR A 27 -13.45 -1.80 -20.02
C THR A 27 -12.84 -0.41 -19.92
N ILE A 28 -12.79 0.14 -18.71
CA ILE A 28 -12.01 1.36 -18.40
C ILE A 28 -10.57 0.98 -18.00
N PHE A 29 -10.41 -0.06 -17.17
CA PHE A 29 -9.11 -0.54 -16.72
C PHE A 29 -8.52 -1.57 -17.69
N SER A 30 -7.34 -1.28 -18.26
CA SER A 30 -6.64 -2.25 -19.10
C SER A 30 -6.00 -3.35 -18.25
N ASN A 31 -6.06 -4.60 -18.73
CA ASN A 31 -5.41 -5.74 -18.06
C ASN A 31 -3.90 -5.52 -17.85
N LYS A 32 -3.24 -4.79 -18.76
CA LYS A 32 -1.82 -4.42 -18.64
C LYS A 32 -1.55 -3.55 -17.41
N LEU A 33 -2.45 -2.62 -17.12
CA LEU A 33 -2.31 -1.68 -16.02
C LEU A 33 -2.53 -2.36 -14.67
N VAL A 34 -3.49 -3.29 -14.59
CA VAL A 34 -3.68 -4.14 -13.40
C VAL A 34 -2.42 -5.00 -13.13
N LEU A 35 -1.86 -5.61 -14.19
CA LEU A 35 -0.66 -6.43 -14.08
C LEU A 35 0.55 -5.63 -13.58
N PHE A 36 0.62 -4.34 -13.88
CA PHE A 36 1.66 -3.44 -13.38
C PHE A 36 1.41 -2.97 -11.94
N ILE A 37 0.17 -2.61 -11.60
CA ILE A 37 -0.16 -2.04 -10.28
C ILE A 37 -0.04 -3.07 -9.16
N ILE A 38 -0.50 -4.30 -9.35
CA ILE A 38 -0.58 -5.29 -8.26
C ILE A 38 0.81 -5.63 -7.66
N PRO A 39 1.85 -5.94 -8.46
CA PRO A 39 3.18 -6.21 -7.90
C PRO A 39 3.79 -5.02 -7.15
N ILE A 40 3.57 -3.79 -7.65
CA ILE A 40 4.11 -2.58 -7.01
C ILE A 40 3.35 -2.28 -5.71
N PHE A 41 2.04 -2.53 -5.67
CA PHE A 41 1.26 -2.41 -4.44
C PHE A 41 1.75 -3.39 -3.37
N ILE A 42 1.94 -4.66 -3.76
CA ILE A 42 2.45 -5.69 -2.84
C ILE A 42 3.86 -5.35 -2.34
N SER A 43 4.76 -4.90 -3.22
CA SER A 43 6.12 -4.51 -2.82
C SER A 43 6.11 -3.30 -1.88
N ALA A 44 5.26 -2.30 -2.12
CA ALA A 44 5.13 -1.13 -1.26
C ALA A 44 4.57 -1.48 0.13
N VAL A 45 3.58 -2.38 0.20
CA VAL A 45 3.03 -2.90 1.45
C VAL A 45 4.11 -3.64 2.25
N PHE A 46 4.90 -4.50 1.60
CA PHE A 46 6.01 -5.19 2.27
C PHE A 46 7.09 -4.22 2.74
N LEU A 47 7.53 -3.29 1.90
CA LEU A 47 8.55 -2.30 2.25
C LEU A 47 8.11 -1.42 3.43
N THR A 48 6.81 -1.16 3.56
CA THR A 48 6.28 -0.34 4.67
C THR A 48 6.12 -1.13 5.96
N PHE A 49 5.49 -2.31 5.89
CA PHE A 49 5.04 -3.00 7.10
C PHE A 49 6.03 -4.07 7.59
N ILE A 50 6.91 -4.62 6.75
CA ILE A 50 7.95 -5.55 7.25
C ILE A 50 8.89 -4.84 8.24
N PRO A 51 9.47 -3.67 7.95
CA PRO A 51 10.32 -2.96 8.91
C PRO A 51 9.63 -2.67 10.24
N MET A 52 8.31 -2.42 10.23
CA MET A 52 7.54 -2.21 11.47
C MET A 52 7.49 -3.45 12.37
N HIS A 53 7.64 -4.66 11.83
CA HIS A 53 7.76 -5.87 12.65
C HIS A 53 9.10 -5.90 13.38
N PHE A 54 10.18 -5.49 12.72
CA PHE A 54 11.50 -5.39 13.34
C PHE A 54 11.57 -4.28 14.38
N LEU A 55 10.97 -3.11 14.11
CA LEU A 55 10.80 -2.03 15.09
C LEU A 55 9.92 -2.44 16.28
N GLY A 56 9.08 -3.45 16.14
CA GLY A 56 8.28 -3.99 17.25
C GLY A 56 9.07 -4.88 18.21
N PHE A 57 10.26 -5.37 17.81
CA PHE A 57 11.17 -6.08 18.71
C PHE A 57 11.99 -5.15 19.58
N THR A 58 12.18 -3.89 19.15
CA THR A 58 12.69 -2.83 20.02
C THR A 58 11.53 -2.27 20.86
N PRO A 59 11.80 -1.69 22.04
CA PRO A 59 10.77 -1.08 22.87
C PRO A 59 10.28 0.27 22.28
N LEU A 60 9.93 0.30 20.99
CA LEU A 60 9.34 1.47 20.33
C LEU A 60 7.85 1.55 20.73
N PRO A 61 7.44 2.54 21.56
CA PRO A 61 6.02 2.75 21.82
C PRO A 61 5.32 3.20 20.53
N ARG A 62 4.02 2.93 20.44
CA ARG A 62 3.21 3.46 19.33
C ARG A 62 2.89 4.93 19.56
N ARG A 63 2.65 5.67 18.47
CA ARG A 63 2.16 7.07 18.49
C ARG A 63 3.14 8.06 19.11
N ILE A 64 4.43 7.84 18.91
CA ILE A 64 5.47 8.83 19.20
C ILE A 64 5.80 9.62 17.93
N PRO A 65 5.94 10.95 18.04
CA PRO A 65 6.36 11.77 16.91
C PRO A 65 7.86 11.64 16.62
N ASP A 66 8.65 11.28 17.63
CA ASP A 66 10.11 11.22 17.56
C ASP A 66 10.64 9.93 18.20
N TYR A 67 11.78 9.45 17.72
CA TYR A 67 12.38 8.17 18.07
C TYR A 67 13.91 8.26 18.07
N ALA A 68 14.57 7.37 18.83
CA ALA A 68 16.03 7.36 18.88
C ALA A 68 16.68 7.10 17.51
N ASP A 69 17.83 7.73 17.26
CA ASP A 69 18.56 7.69 15.98
C ASP A 69 18.85 6.26 15.49
N GLU A 70 19.03 5.30 16.41
CA GLU A 70 19.24 3.88 16.09
C GLU A 70 18.09 3.26 15.27
N MET A 71 16.88 3.80 15.40
CA MET A 71 15.68 3.31 14.73
C MET A 71 15.41 4.04 13.40
N TRP A 72 16.26 5.00 13.02
CA TRP A 72 16.09 5.79 11.81
C TRP A 72 16.09 4.95 10.54
N GLY A 73 16.99 3.96 10.42
CA GLY A 73 17.08 3.14 9.20
C GLY A 73 15.79 2.39 8.86
N TRP A 74 15.17 1.74 9.85
CA TRP A 74 13.91 1.02 9.64
C TRP A 74 12.73 1.97 9.38
N ASN A 75 12.67 3.08 10.10
CA ASN A 75 11.63 4.09 9.88
C ASN A 75 11.75 4.75 8.50
N TYR A 76 12.97 4.99 8.01
CA TYR A 76 13.22 5.53 6.69
C TYR A 76 12.72 4.59 5.57
N LEU A 77 12.95 3.28 5.71
CA LEU A 77 12.38 2.27 4.81
C LEU A 77 10.85 2.28 4.85
N CYS A 78 10.25 2.37 6.05
CA CYS A 78 8.80 2.54 6.17
C CYS A 78 8.29 3.76 5.41
N THR A 79 9.00 4.90 5.51
CA THR A 79 8.62 6.13 4.83
C THR A 79 8.64 5.94 3.32
N ILE A 80 9.71 5.36 2.75
CA ILE A 80 9.79 5.09 1.30
C ILE A 80 8.64 4.20 0.83
N GLY A 81 8.34 3.11 1.55
CA GLY A 81 7.21 2.26 1.19
C GLY A 81 5.87 3.01 1.25
N SER A 82 5.69 3.87 2.26
CA SER A 82 4.45 4.64 2.43
C SER A 82 4.25 5.69 1.34
N THR A 83 5.32 6.33 0.87
CA THR A 83 5.24 7.28 -0.26
C THR A 83 4.94 6.57 -1.56
N MET A 84 5.50 5.37 -1.79
CA MET A 84 5.13 4.53 -2.94
C MET A 84 3.64 4.18 -2.91
N MET A 85 3.09 3.81 -1.75
CA MET A 85 1.64 3.56 -1.61
C MET A 85 0.79 4.80 -1.89
N LEU A 86 1.22 5.98 -1.43
CA LEU A 86 0.52 7.23 -1.71
C LEU A 86 0.45 7.50 -3.23
N LEU A 87 1.58 7.38 -3.93
CA LEU A 87 1.65 7.57 -5.38
C LEU A 87 0.76 6.57 -6.12
N LEU A 88 0.79 5.29 -5.75
CA LEU A 88 -0.09 4.28 -6.33
C LEU A 88 -1.57 4.62 -6.12
N LYS A 89 -1.95 5.07 -4.92
CA LYS A 89 -3.33 5.47 -4.63
C LYS A 89 -3.78 6.60 -5.56
N LEU A 90 -2.94 7.61 -5.75
CA LEU A 90 -3.23 8.73 -6.65
C LEU A 90 -3.43 8.26 -8.10
N ILE A 91 -2.55 7.38 -8.57
CA ILE A 91 -2.64 6.79 -9.91
C ILE A 91 -3.96 6.03 -10.09
N ILE A 92 -4.31 5.16 -9.13
CA ILE A 92 -5.55 4.38 -9.17
C ILE A 92 -6.78 5.29 -9.20
N VAL A 93 -6.80 6.35 -8.38
CA VAL A 93 -7.93 7.30 -8.33
C VAL A 93 -8.11 8.01 -9.67
N VAL A 94 -7.03 8.48 -10.29
CA VAL A 94 -7.07 9.12 -11.62
C VAL A 94 -7.67 8.17 -12.66
N PHE A 95 -7.24 6.90 -12.68
CA PHE A 95 -7.77 5.91 -13.63
C PHE A 95 -9.21 5.48 -13.35
N ILE A 96 -9.68 5.54 -12.11
CA ILE A 96 -11.08 5.27 -11.77
C ILE A 96 -11.99 6.43 -12.17
N SER A 97 -11.47 7.67 -12.12
CA SER A 97 -12.24 8.89 -12.40
C SER A 97 -12.37 9.27 -13.88
N LEU A 98 -11.56 8.65 -14.74
CA LEU A 98 -11.59 8.80 -16.21
C LEU A 98 -12.53 7.78 -16.83
#